data_AF-A0A3F3HIH1-F1
#
_entry.id   AF-A0A3F3HIH1-F1
#
_cell.length_a   1.000
_cell.length_b   1.000
_cell.length_c   1.000
_cell.angle_alpha   90.00
_cell.angle_beta   90.00
_cell.angle_gamma   90.00
#
_symmetry.space_group_name_H-M   'P 1'
#
loop_
_entity.id
_entity.type
_entity.pdbx_description
1 polymer ?
#
loop_
_entity_poly.entity_id
_entity_poly.type
_entity_poly.pdbx_seq_one_letter_code
_entity_poly.pdbx_strand_id
1 'polypeptide(L)'
;MKVVILGAFGQIARLVENRLLSESDTDMIWYLRHASRLTNPDSKRVEIVEGDVNDTDKLSNTLKDADLGYANLVGVFEPQAQAVKTAMELNRVKRLIWVTGLGLYHELPQKFEQWNEQSIGHSVMEDTRKAAQILENSD
;
A
#
# COMPACT_ATOMS: atom_id res chain seq x y z
N MET A 1 12.00 6.57 -12.77
CA MET A 1 10.66 6.43 -12.16
C MET A 1 10.87 6.16 -10.69
N LYS A 2 10.17 6.86 -9.81
CA LYS A 2 10.27 6.75 -8.36
C LYS A 2 9.00 6.16 -7.76
N VAL A 3 9.12 5.03 -7.07
CA VAL A 3 8.00 4.30 -6.47
C VAL A 3 8.11 4.31 -4.96
N VAL A 4 7.04 4.67 -4.25
CA VAL A 4 6.96 4.53 -2.80
C VAL A 4 6.21 3.26 -2.45
N ILE A 5 6.92 2.30 -1.84
CA ILE A 5 6.39 0.99 -1.42
C ILE A 5 5.98 1.10 0.05
N LEU A 6 4.68 1.21 0.29
CA LEU A 6 4.08 1.24 1.63
C LEU A 6 3.87 -0.18 2.13
N GLY A 7 4.38 -0.47 3.34
CA GLY A 7 4.37 -1.83 3.88
C GLY A 7 5.47 -2.72 3.30
N ALA A 8 6.66 -2.14 3.04
CA ALA A 8 7.80 -2.78 2.39
C ALA A 8 8.21 -4.15 2.99
N PHE A 9 7.98 -4.40 4.28
CA PHE A 9 8.29 -5.70 4.88
C PHE A 9 7.28 -6.83 4.54
N GLY A 10 6.17 -6.53 3.86
CA GLY A 10 5.16 -7.52 3.49
C GLY A 10 5.68 -8.55 2.48
N GLN A 11 5.15 -9.77 2.51
CA GLN A 11 5.65 -10.87 1.67
C GLN A 11 5.56 -10.54 0.17
N ILE A 12 4.43 -9.99 -0.28
CA ILE A 12 4.24 -9.57 -1.67
C ILE A 12 5.14 -8.38 -2.00
N ALA A 13 5.23 -7.38 -1.12
CA ALA A 13 6.14 -6.23 -1.30
C ALA A 13 7.59 -6.69 -1.55
N ARG A 14 8.12 -7.63 -0.76
CA ARG A 14 9.47 -8.17 -0.95
C ARG A 14 9.68 -8.88 -2.30
N LEU A 15 8.65 -9.53 -2.83
CA LEU A 15 8.71 -10.10 -4.18
C LEU A 15 8.78 -9.01 -5.24
N VAL A 16 7.97 -7.96 -5.10
CA VAL A 16 7.96 -6.79 -6.00
C VAL A 16 9.30 -6.05 -5.95
N GLU A 17 9.81 -5.76 -4.75
CA GLU A 17 11.11 -5.12 -4.51
C GLU A 17 12.25 -5.86 -5.22
N ASN A 18 12.34 -7.18 -5.03
CA ASN A 18 13.37 -8.00 -5.66
C ASN A 18 13.29 -7.93 -7.19
N ARG A 19 12.09 -8.03 -7.75
CA ARG A 19 11.89 -7.96 -9.20
C ARG A 19 12.21 -6.57 -9.76
N LEU A 20 11.80 -5.51 -9.08
CA LEU A 20 12.15 -4.13 -9.48
C LEU A 20 13.66 -3.91 -9.48
N LEU A 21 14.38 -4.45 -8.47
CA LEU A 21 15.83 -4.37 -8.40
C LEU A 21 16.53 -5.13 -9.54
N SER A 22 16.00 -6.29 -9.96
CA SER A 22 16.63 -7.16 -10.97
C SER A 22 16.17 -6.91 -12.41
N GLU A 23 14.96 -6.40 -12.62
CA GLU A 23 14.30 -6.30 -13.92
C GLU A 23 14.09 -4.84 -14.38
N SER A 24 14.50 -3.84 -13.58
CA SER A 24 14.30 -2.42 -13.91
C SER A 24 15.36 -1.49 -13.30
N ASP A 25 15.33 -0.21 -13.71
CA ASP A 25 16.09 0.89 -13.13
C ASP A 25 15.20 1.79 -12.24
N THR A 26 14.19 1.22 -11.60
CA THR A 26 13.25 1.97 -10.75
C THR A 26 13.91 2.38 -9.44
N ASP A 27 13.80 3.66 -9.09
CA ASP A 27 14.14 4.16 -7.76
C ASP A 27 12.98 3.91 -6.80
N MET A 28 13.29 3.52 -5.57
CA MET A 28 12.30 3.09 -4.59
C MET A 28 12.50 3.78 -3.24
N ILE A 29 11.39 4.12 -2.59
CA ILE A 29 11.37 4.36 -1.16
C ILE A 29 10.60 3.22 -0.50
N TRP A 30 11.24 2.52 0.43
CA TRP A 30 10.64 1.47 1.24
C TRP A 30 10.14 2.07 2.55
N TYR A 31 8.82 2.18 2.68
CA TYR A 31 8.15 2.81 3.82
C TYR A 31 7.49 1.77 4.73
N LEU A 32 7.88 1.73 6.01
CA LEU A 32 7.41 0.73 6.97
C LEU A 32 7.60 1.15 8.44
N ARG A 33 6.82 0.58 9.37
CA ARG A 33 6.86 0.93 10.80
C ARG A 33 8.13 0.50 11.56
N HIS A 34 8.82 -0.53 11.10
CA HIS A 34 10.00 -1.10 11.77
C HIS A 34 11.10 -1.34 10.74
N ALA A 35 11.80 -0.28 10.38
CA ALA A 35 12.78 -0.29 9.29
C ALA A 35 13.97 -1.21 9.58
N SER A 36 14.30 -1.39 10.86
CA SER A 36 15.37 -2.29 11.32
C SER A 36 15.20 -3.76 10.91
N ARG A 37 14.01 -4.16 10.45
CA ARG A 37 13.74 -5.51 9.92
C ARG A 37 14.21 -5.71 8.48
N LEU A 38 14.53 -4.63 7.78
CA LEU A 38 15.04 -4.65 6.42
C LEU A 38 16.55 -4.35 6.39
N THR A 39 17.23 -4.96 5.44
CA THR A 39 18.59 -4.58 5.04
C THR A 39 18.50 -3.98 3.65
N ASN A 40 19.06 -2.79 3.46
CA ASN A 40 19.06 -2.13 2.16
C ASN A 40 20.04 -2.84 1.22
N PRO A 41 19.58 -3.48 0.13
CA PRO A 41 20.46 -4.19 -0.79
C PRO A 41 21.15 -3.26 -1.79
N ASP A 42 20.64 -2.04 -2.01
CA ASP A 42 21.11 -1.11 -3.02
C ASP A 42 20.80 0.34 -2.63
N SER A 43 21.70 0.95 -1.85
CA SER A 43 21.50 2.32 -1.34
C SER A 43 21.53 3.40 -2.42
N LYS A 44 21.83 3.06 -3.68
CA LYS A 44 21.77 4.02 -4.79
C LYS A 44 20.36 4.16 -5.34
N ARG A 45 19.57 3.09 -5.29
CA ARG A 45 18.20 3.02 -5.83
C ARG A 45 17.13 2.87 -4.75
N VAL A 46 17.51 2.57 -3.51
CA VAL A 46 16.58 2.32 -2.40
C VAL A 46 16.86 3.25 -1.24
N GLU A 47 15.85 4.00 -0.84
CA GLU A 47 15.79 4.69 0.45
C GLU A 47 14.87 3.91 1.39
N ILE A 48 15.24 3.76 2.67
CA ILE A 48 14.37 3.14 3.68
C ILE A 48 13.89 4.23 4.64
N VAL A 49 12.58 4.38 4.75
CA VAL A 49 11.94 5.36 5.64
C VAL A 49 11.10 4.63 6.67
N GLU A 50 11.43 4.80 7.94
CA GLU A 50 10.59 4.29 9.03
C GLU A 50 9.38 5.19 9.24
N GLY A 51 8.15 4.68 9.18
CA GLY A 51 6.94 5.45 9.43
C GLY A 51 5.64 4.64 9.44
N ASP A 52 4.58 5.25 9.97
CA ASP A 52 3.20 4.72 9.92
C ASP A 52 2.44 5.39 8.78
N VAL A 53 1.62 4.65 8.04
CA VAL A 53 0.82 5.21 6.95
C VAL A 53 -0.24 6.19 7.46
N ASN A 54 -0.68 6.03 8.71
CA ASN A 54 -1.61 6.96 9.35
C ASN A 54 -0.96 8.29 9.77
N ASP A 55 0.37 8.41 9.72
CA ASP A 55 1.07 9.69 9.84
C ASP A 55 1.07 10.39 8.47
N THR A 56 -0.02 11.09 8.17
CA THR A 56 -0.25 11.73 6.87
C THR A 56 0.84 12.74 6.51
N ASP A 57 1.38 13.47 7.48
CA ASP A 57 2.43 14.47 7.23
C ASP A 57 3.74 13.79 6.80
N LYS A 58 4.14 12.73 7.50
CA LYS A 58 5.32 11.95 7.15
C LYS A 58 5.15 11.21 5.83
N LEU A 59 3.97 10.62 5.61
CA LEU A 59 3.62 9.97 4.35
C LEU A 59 3.65 10.96 3.18
N SER A 60 3.07 12.15 3.35
CA SER A 60 3.08 13.23 2.35
C SER A 60 4.50 13.65 2.02
N ASN A 61 5.37 13.84 3.02
CA ASN A 61 6.78 14.13 2.78
C ASN A 61 7.50 13.02 2.01
N THR A 62 7.15 11.76 2.26
CA THR A 62 7.74 10.60 1.58
C THR A 62 7.26 10.51 0.11
N LEU A 63 6.02 10.87 -0.16
CA LEU A 63 5.42 10.86 -1.50
C LEU A 63 5.86 12.03 -2.39
N LYS A 64 6.66 12.97 -1.87
CA LYS A 64 7.22 14.06 -2.68
C LYS A 64 8.02 13.51 -3.86
N ASP A 65 7.69 14.04 -5.04
CA ASP A 65 8.29 13.68 -6.33
C ASP A 65 8.17 12.19 -6.69
N ALA A 66 7.25 11.45 -6.05
CA ALA A 66 6.96 10.07 -6.42
C ALA A 66 6.07 10.01 -7.66
N ASP A 67 6.34 9.05 -8.55
CA ASP A 67 5.52 8.79 -9.72
C ASP A 67 4.34 7.85 -9.40
N LEU A 68 4.52 6.97 -8.40
CA LEU A 68 3.61 5.87 -8.08
C LEU A 68 3.70 5.51 -6.58
N GLY A 69 2.55 5.36 -5.95
CA GLY A 69 2.42 4.63 -4.69
C GLY A 69 2.11 3.15 -4.94
N TYR A 70 2.78 2.25 -4.22
CA TYR A 70 2.42 0.84 -4.14
C TYR A 70 2.12 0.51 -2.68
N ALA A 71 0.87 0.11 -2.39
CA ALA A 71 0.40 -0.14 -1.03
C ALA A 71 0.16 -1.63 -0.81
N ASN A 72 0.95 -2.23 0.09
CA ASN A 72 0.79 -3.60 0.56
C ASN A 72 0.64 -3.58 2.09
N LEU A 73 -0.53 -3.15 2.54
CA LEU A 73 -0.78 -2.76 3.91
C LEU A 73 -1.53 -3.83 4.70
N VAL A 74 -1.47 -3.69 6.02
CA VAL A 74 -2.21 -4.50 6.99
C VAL A 74 -2.71 -3.59 8.12
N GLY A 75 -3.84 -3.92 8.72
CA GLY A 75 -4.44 -3.17 9.83
C GLY A 75 -5.86 -2.75 9.52
N VAL A 76 -6.22 -1.54 9.96
CA VAL A 76 -7.51 -0.90 9.67
C VAL A 76 -7.33 -0.05 8.42
N PHE A 77 -8.04 -0.39 7.35
CA PHE A 77 -7.80 0.11 6.00
C PHE A 77 -8.50 1.42 5.70
N GLU A 78 -9.71 1.66 6.22
CA GLU A 78 -10.44 2.93 6.00
C GLU A 78 -9.59 4.18 6.34
N PRO A 79 -8.98 4.30 7.53
CA PRO A 79 -8.13 5.44 7.85
C PRO A 79 -6.82 5.46 7.04
N GLN A 80 -6.24 4.29 6.72
CA GLN A 80 -5.04 4.22 5.91
C GLN A 80 -5.30 4.72 4.48
N ALA A 81 -6.41 4.32 3.87
CA ALA A 81 -6.82 4.78 2.56
C ALA A 81 -7.07 6.29 2.55
N GLN A 82 -7.70 6.83 3.60
CA GLN A 82 -7.89 8.28 3.75
C GLN A 82 -6.55 9.02 3.83
N ALA A 83 -5.59 8.53 4.64
CA ALA A 83 -4.26 9.12 4.76
C ALA A 83 -3.49 9.06 3.43
N VAL A 84 -3.52 7.92 2.74
CA VAL A 84 -2.87 7.73 1.43
C VAL A 84 -3.48 8.66 0.38
N LYS A 85 -4.80 8.71 0.27
CA LYS A 85 -5.51 9.63 -0.65
C LYS A 85 -5.07 11.07 -0.41
N THR A 86 -5.16 11.54 0.83
CA THR A 86 -4.79 12.92 1.18
C THR A 86 -3.32 13.22 0.88
N ALA A 87 -2.41 12.32 1.25
CA ALA A 87 -0.98 12.51 0.99
C ALA A 87 -0.64 12.52 -0.50
N MET A 88 -1.30 11.66 -1.29
CA MET A 88 -1.14 11.64 -2.76
C MET A 88 -1.68 12.91 -3.41
N GLU A 89 -2.87 13.37 -3.02
CA GLU A 89 -3.49 14.61 -3.53
C GLU A 89 -2.60 15.84 -3.28
N LEU A 90 -2.05 15.97 -2.07
CA LEU A 90 -1.14 17.06 -1.70
C LEU A 90 0.12 17.10 -2.57
N ASN A 91 0.60 15.95 -3.03
CA ASN A 91 1.81 15.82 -3.84
C ASN A 91 1.53 15.62 -5.34
N ARG A 92 0.24 15.65 -5.75
CA ARG A 92 -0.20 15.39 -7.13
C ARG A 92 0.26 14.03 -7.68
N VAL A 93 0.45 13.04 -6.81
CA VAL A 93 0.73 11.66 -7.22
C VAL A 93 -0.58 11.05 -7.70
N LYS A 94 -0.64 10.61 -8.95
CA LYS A 94 -1.88 10.14 -9.60
C LYS A 94 -2.02 8.64 -9.70
N ARG A 95 -0.93 7.89 -9.48
CA ARG A 95 -0.92 6.45 -9.66
C ARG A 95 -0.78 5.76 -8.31
N LEU A 96 -1.72 4.88 -8.01
CA LEU A 96 -1.69 4.00 -6.85
C LEU A 96 -1.94 2.56 -7.32
N ILE A 97 -1.12 1.63 -6.85
CA ILE A 97 -1.43 0.20 -6.85
C ILE A 97 -1.71 -0.18 -5.41
N TRP A 98 -2.95 -0.55 -5.10
CA TRP A 98 -3.34 -1.00 -3.77
C TRP A 98 -3.63 -2.51 -3.79
N VAL A 99 -2.85 -3.28 -3.03
CA VAL A 99 -3.05 -4.72 -2.89
C VAL A 99 -4.16 -4.96 -1.86
N THR A 100 -5.24 -5.63 -2.29
CA THR A 100 -6.41 -5.95 -1.46
C THR A 100 -6.73 -7.44 -1.48
N GLY A 101 -7.75 -7.84 -0.71
CA GLY A 101 -8.28 -9.21 -0.65
C GLY A 101 -9.39 -9.47 -1.68
N LEU A 102 -9.66 -10.76 -1.92
CA LEU A 102 -10.79 -11.23 -2.73
C LEU A 102 -12.13 -11.17 -1.97
N GLY A 103 -13.24 -11.05 -2.70
CA GLY A 103 -14.60 -11.00 -2.16
C GLY A 103 -15.08 -9.60 -1.80
N LEU A 104 -14.36 -8.58 -2.26
CA LEU A 104 -14.59 -7.19 -1.90
C LEU A 104 -15.94 -6.68 -2.43
N TYR A 105 -16.28 -7.03 -3.67
CA TYR A 105 -17.45 -6.54 -4.40
C TYR A 105 -18.55 -7.59 -4.54
N HIS A 106 -18.57 -8.58 -3.64
CA HIS A 106 -19.47 -9.72 -3.74
C HIS A 106 -19.36 -10.46 -5.08
N GLU A 107 -18.13 -10.62 -5.55
CA GLU A 107 -17.80 -11.17 -6.86
C GLU A 107 -17.58 -12.70 -6.85
N LEU A 108 -17.77 -13.36 -5.71
CA LEU A 108 -17.42 -14.76 -5.53
C LEU A 108 -18.67 -15.66 -5.64
N PRO A 109 -18.50 -16.96 -5.97
CA PRO A 109 -19.60 -17.91 -5.86
C PRO A 109 -20.19 -17.92 -4.45
N GLN A 110 -21.51 -17.83 -4.32
CA GLN A 110 -22.21 -17.55 -3.06
C GLN A 110 -21.72 -18.37 -1.84
N LYS A 111 -21.50 -19.68 -1.99
CA LYS A 111 -21.00 -20.51 -0.87
C LYS A 111 -19.58 -20.13 -0.44
N PHE A 112 -18.72 -19.82 -1.41
CA PHE A 112 -17.36 -19.40 -1.15
C PHE A 112 -17.31 -17.98 -0.59
N GLU A 113 -18.18 -17.09 -1.06
CA GLU A 113 -18.33 -15.74 -0.52
C GLU A 113 -18.71 -15.75 0.96
N GLN A 114 -19.76 -16.48 1.31
CA GLN A 114 -20.21 -16.62 2.70
C GLN A 114 -19.10 -17.18 3.59
N TRP A 115 -18.38 -18.20 3.10
CA TRP A 115 -17.25 -18.76 3.83
C TRP A 115 -16.10 -17.75 3.97
N ASN A 116 -15.76 -17.00 2.92
CA ASN A 116 -14.70 -16.01 2.92
C ASN A 116 -15.00 -14.87 3.92
N GLU A 117 -16.22 -14.32 3.88
CA GLU A 117 -16.64 -13.24 4.77
C GLU A 117 -16.71 -13.68 6.23
N GLN A 118 -17.12 -14.93 6.49
CA GLN A 118 -17.06 -15.50 7.85
C GLN A 118 -15.61 -15.74 8.32
N SER A 119 -14.72 -16.17 7.41
CA SER A 119 -13.33 -16.51 7.75
C SER A 119 -12.46 -15.28 7.98
N ILE A 120 -12.64 -14.24 7.17
CA ILE A 120 -11.94 -12.95 7.30
C ILE A 120 -12.58 -12.08 8.39
N GLY A 121 -13.91 -12.16 8.52
CA GLY A 121 -14.71 -11.35 9.43
C GLY A 121 -15.41 -10.21 8.69
N HIS A 122 -16.72 -10.12 8.85
CA HIS A 122 -17.56 -9.13 8.19
C HIS A 122 -17.09 -7.68 8.44
N SER A 123 -16.69 -7.34 9.67
CA SER A 123 -16.20 -5.99 9.98
C SER A 123 -14.90 -5.63 9.25
N VAL A 124 -14.01 -6.60 9.04
CA VAL A 124 -12.76 -6.40 8.29
C VAL A 124 -13.06 -6.24 6.80
N MET A 125 -14.00 -7.03 6.27
CA MET A 125 -14.46 -6.90 4.89
C MET A 125 -15.10 -5.53 4.64
N GLU A 126 -15.97 -5.07 5.54
CA GLU A 126 -16.59 -3.73 5.45
C GLU A 126 -15.56 -2.60 5.52
N ASP A 127 -14.58 -2.67 6.43
CA ASP A 127 -13.47 -1.72 6.50
C ASP A 127 -12.67 -1.69 5.18
N THR A 128 -12.41 -2.85 4.59
CA THR A 128 -11.73 -2.97 3.29
C THR A 128 -12.58 -2.38 2.15
N ARG A 129 -13.90 -2.58 2.15
CA ARG A 129 -14.83 -2.01 1.16
C ARG A 129 -14.83 -0.49 1.20
N LYS A 130 -14.89 0.09 2.40
CA LYS A 130 -14.83 1.55 2.57
C LYS A 130 -13.49 2.13 2.12
N ALA A 131 -12.39 1.46 2.45
CA ALA A 131 -11.06 1.84 1.97
C ALA A 131 -10.99 1.88 0.44
N ALA A 132 -11.52 0.86 -0.24
CA ALA A 132 -11.58 0.84 -1.70
C ALA A 132 -12.44 1.98 -2.26
N GLN A 133 -13.64 2.22 -1.71
CA GLN A 133 -14.49 3.33 -2.12
C GLN A 133 -13.80 4.70 -1.98
N ILE A 134 -13.02 4.92 -0.92
CA ILE A 134 -12.27 6.17 -0.73
C ILE A 134 -11.28 6.38 -1.89
N LEU A 135 -10.58 5.32 -2.29
CA LEU A 135 -9.56 5.39 -3.35
C LEU A 135 -10.17 5.44 -4.74
N GLU A 136 -11.24 4.70 -5.01
CA GLU A 136 -11.93 4.69 -6.30
C GLU A 136 -12.63 6.02 -6.62
N ASN A 137 -13.08 6.73 -5.58
CA ASN A 137 -13.68 8.06 -5.70
C ASN A 137 -12.63 9.18 -5.65
N SER A 138 -11.33 8.88 -5.81
CA SER A 138 -10.27 9.89 -5.88
C SER A 138 -9.99 10.31 -7.33
N ASP A 139 -9.67 11.60 -7.51
CA ASP A 139 -9.39 12.24 -8.81
C ASP A 139 -7.94 12.12 -9.30
#